data_AF-A0A958P4L0-F1
#
_entry.id   AF-A0A958P4L0-F1
#
_cell.length_a   1.000
_cell.length_b   1.000
_cell.length_c   1.000
_cell.angle_alpha   90.00
_cell.angle_beta   90.00
_cell.angle_gamma   90.00
#
_symmetry.space_group_name_H-M   'P 1'
#
loop_
_entity.id
_entity.type
_entity.pdbx_description
1 polymer ?
#
loop_
_entity_poly.entity_id
_entity_poly.type
_entity_poly.pdbx_seq_one_letter_code
_entity_poly.pdbx_strand_id
1 'polypeptide(L)'
;HLLCEQANGDFAFTIARQLFFSVYDYLFQKELIKSSDATIGGIASKSVKESRYHMQHAIDWTIRLGDGTNESKIKMQSAINELWMFTEELFEMDEVEALLIKEGVAVDLKNIKSKWDTQINDVLAEATLTKPENQYMQTGGRIGIHSENLGHILCEMQYLQRAFPDAEW
;
A
#
# COMPACT_ATOMS: atom_id res chain seq x y z
N HIS A 1 1.29 -2.56 -7.21
CA HIS A 1 1.28 -3.62 -6.19
C HIS A 1 -0.06 -4.34 -6.21
N LEU A 2 -0.04 -5.67 -6.13
CA LEU A 2 -1.21 -6.55 -6.05
C LEU A 2 -2.14 -6.16 -4.89
N LEU A 3 -1.59 -5.60 -3.81
CA LEU A 3 -2.37 -5.07 -2.69
C LEU A 3 -3.42 -4.03 -3.15
N CYS A 4 -3.09 -3.16 -4.11
CA CYS A 4 -3.93 -2.02 -4.50
C CYS A 4 -5.06 -2.39 -5.48
N GLU A 5 -5.02 -3.58 -6.06
CA GLU A 5 -6.05 -4.10 -6.98
C GLU A 5 -7.03 -5.05 -6.28
N GLN A 6 -6.82 -5.38 -5.00
CA GLN A 6 -7.78 -6.19 -4.24
C GLN A 6 -9.13 -5.49 -4.17
N ALA A 7 -10.22 -6.25 -4.18
CA ALA A 7 -11.56 -5.69 -4.08
C ALA A 7 -11.76 -4.89 -2.78
N ASN A 8 -12.72 -3.94 -2.79
CA ASN A 8 -12.99 -3.12 -1.61
C ASN A 8 -13.50 -3.94 -0.41
N GLY A 9 -14.29 -4.98 -0.66
CA GLY A 9 -14.89 -5.80 0.39
C GLY A 9 -15.81 -5.00 1.32
N ASP A 10 -15.79 -5.32 2.61
CA ASP A 10 -16.40 -4.47 3.63
C ASP A 10 -15.47 -3.31 4.05
N PHE A 11 -15.94 -2.48 4.97
CA PHE A 11 -15.17 -1.32 5.42
C PHE A 11 -13.84 -1.71 6.07
N ALA A 12 -13.78 -2.83 6.81
CA ALA A 12 -12.55 -3.29 7.46
C ALA A 12 -11.52 -3.75 6.43
N PHE A 13 -11.98 -4.42 5.36
CA PHE A 13 -11.13 -4.83 4.24
C PHE A 13 -10.49 -3.63 3.52
N THR A 14 -11.30 -2.60 3.25
CA THR A 14 -10.81 -1.33 2.69
C THR A 14 -9.80 -0.64 3.62
N ILE A 15 -10.08 -0.59 4.94
CA ILE A 15 -9.17 0.04 5.91
C ILE A 15 -7.87 -0.75 6.07
N ALA A 16 -7.89 -2.08 6.08
CA ALA A 16 -6.67 -2.89 6.16
C ALA A 16 -5.78 -2.68 4.92
N ARG A 17 -6.36 -2.68 3.71
CA ARG A 17 -5.64 -2.35 2.46
C ARG A 17 -5.02 -0.95 2.54
N GLN A 18 -5.81 0.03 2.99
CA GLN A 18 -5.38 1.41 3.13
C GLN A 18 -4.27 1.57 4.18
N LEU A 19 -4.36 0.86 5.31
CA LEU A 19 -3.36 0.89 6.38
C LEU A 19 -2.00 0.43 5.85
N PHE A 20 -1.95 -0.77 5.26
CA PHE A 20 -0.71 -1.34 4.76
C PHE A 20 -0.05 -0.44 3.72
N PHE A 21 -0.83 0.04 2.74
CA PHE A 21 -0.31 0.89 1.69
C PHE A 21 0.07 2.29 2.17
N SER A 22 -0.74 2.96 2.99
CA SER A 22 -0.46 4.34 3.41
C SER A 22 0.68 4.45 4.41
N VAL A 23 0.89 3.45 5.28
CA VAL A 23 2.11 3.41 6.11
C VAL A 23 3.35 3.28 5.23
N TYR A 24 3.30 2.40 4.22
CA TYR A 24 4.38 2.24 3.26
C TYR A 24 4.64 3.54 2.49
N ASP A 25 3.61 4.11 1.87
CA ASP A 25 3.71 5.28 1.02
C ASP A 25 4.23 6.48 1.81
N TYR A 26 3.74 6.74 3.02
CA TYR A 26 4.28 7.83 3.83
C TYR A 26 5.78 7.66 4.14
N LEU A 27 6.21 6.46 4.51
CA LEU A 27 7.63 6.18 4.76
C LEU A 27 8.48 6.30 3.48
N PHE A 28 7.96 5.81 2.36
CA PHE A 28 8.60 5.88 1.05
C PHE A 28 8.74 7.33 0.58
N GLN A 29 7.65 8.11 0.55
CA GLN A 29 7.67 9.53 0.15
C GLN A 29 8.62 10.35 1.01
N LYS A 30 8.69 10.09 2.33
CA LYS A 30 9.63 10.78 3.22
C LYS A 30 11.09 10.61 2.83
N GLU A 31 11.46 9.46 2.29
CA GLU A 31 12.81 9.23 1.77
C GLU A 31 12.94 9.74 0.33
N LEU A 32 11.91 9.57 -0.51
CA LEU A 32 11.92 9.97 -1.92
C LEU A 32 12.05 11.49 -2.13
N ILE A 33 11.63 12.33 -1.17
CA ILE A 33 11.90 13.78 -1.17
C ILE A 33 13.39 14.10 -1.32
N LYS A 34 14.27 13.20 -0.88
CA LYS A 34 15.73 13.35 -0.93
C LYS A 34 16.33 12.91 -2.28
N SER A 35 15.50 12.53 -3.25
CA SER A 35 15.94 12.12 -4.58
C SER A 35 16.85 13.17 -5.20
N SER A 36 17.91 12.72 -5.86
CA SER A 36 18.79 13.57 -6.68
C SER A 36 18.08 14.09 -7.93
N ASP A 37 16.99 13.44 -8.36
CA ASP A 37 16.11 13.94 -9.41
C ASP A 37 15.13 14.97 -8.84
N ALA A 38 15.25 16.21 -9.30
CA ALA A 38 14.44 17.33 -8.81
C ALA A 38 12.94 17.18 -9.10
N THR A 39 12.57 16.50 -10.19
CA THR A 39 11.17 16.26 -10.55
C THR A 39 10.55 15.26 -9.58
N ILE A 40 11.23 14.14 -9.37
CA ILE A 40 10.79 13.07 -8.45
C ILE A 40 10.72 13.62 -7.02
N GLY A 41 11.77 14.29 -6.54
CA GLY A 41 11.78 14.89 -5.20
C GLY A 41 10.70 15.97 -5.04
N GLY A 42 10.43 16.74 -6.10
CA GLY A 42 9.37 17.75 -6.13
C GLY A 42 7.96 17.18 -6.06
N ILE A 43 7.69 16.06 -6.75
CA ILE A 43 6.43 15.31 -6.66
C ILE A 43 6.27 14.75 -5.24
N ALA A 44 7.30 14.05 -4.73
CA ALA A 44 7.28 13.44 -3.40
C ALA A 44 7.02 14.47 -2.29
N SER A 45 7.56 15.69 -2.43
CA SER A 45 7.36 16.79 -1.47
C SER A 45 5.91 17.27 -1.38
N LYS A 46 5.12 17.09 -2.44
CA LYS A 46 3.69 17.35 -2.44
C LYS A 46 2.94 16.15 -1.85
N SER A 47 3.21 14.96 -2.36
CA SER A 47 2.54 13.72 -1.98
C SER A 47 2.69 13.38 -0.50
N VAL A 48 3.86 13.59 0.10
CA VAL A 48 4.12 13.21 1.51
C VAL A 48 3.13 13.82 2.50
N LYS A 49 2.59 15.01 2.19
CA LYS A 49 1.60 15.69 3.04
C LYS A 49 0.28 14.92 3.00
N GLU A 50 -0.15 14.51 1.82
CA GLU A 50 -1.36 13.72 1.59
C GLU A 50 -1.21 12.31 2.17
N SER A 51 -0.08 11.63 1.90
CA SER A 51 0.23 10.30 2.44
C SER A 51 0.16 10.26 3.97
N ARG A 52 0.61 11.32 4.65
CA ARG A 52 0.49 11.43 6.10
C ARG A 52 -0.97 11.43 6.57
N TYR A 53 -1.85 12.16 5.89
CA TYR A 53 -3.28 12.18 6.25
C TYR A 53 -3.94 10.82 6.00
N HIS A 54 -3.63 10.17 4.88
CA HIS A 54 -4.13 8.82 4.58
C HIS A 54 -3.67 7.80 5.62
N MET A 55 -2.38 7.84 6.00
CA MET A 55 -1.83 6.98 7.04
C MET A 55 -2.54 7.19 8.37
N GLN A 56 -2.68 8.44 8.83
CA GLN A 56 -3.36 8.75 10.09
C GLN A 56 -4.80 8.25 10.08
N HIS A 57 -5.55 8.50 8.99
CA HIS A 57 -6.91 8.04 8.85
C HIS A 57 -7.04 6.52 8.94
N ALA A 58 -6.17 5.79 8.26
CA ALA A 58 -6.18 4.33 8.26
C ALA A 58 -5.81 3.76 9.64
N ILE A 59 -4.84 4.37 10.34
CA ILE A 59 -4.47 4.00 11.71
C ILE A 59 -5.66 4.22 12.67
N ASP A 60 -6.25 5.42 12.64
CA ASP A 60 -7.36 5.77 13.54
C ASP A 60 -8.54 4.80 13.38
N TRP A 61 -8.88 4.43 12.14
CA TRP A 61 -9.95 3.46 11.89
C TRP A 61 -9.58 2.04 12.24
N THR A 62 -8.33 1.63 12.02
CA THR A 62 -7.86 0.30 12.45
C THR A 62 -8.02 0.13 13.96
N ILE A 63 -7.59 1.14 14.74
CA ILE A 63 -7.72 1.11 16.19
C ILE A 63 -9.20 1.10 16.61
N ARG A 64 -10.04 1.97 16.03
CA ARG A 64 -11.48 2.00 16.33
C ARG A 64 -12.20 0.69 16.03
N LEU A 65 -11.81 0.01 14.95
CA LEU A 65 -12.43 -1.26 14.57
C LEU A 65 -11.90 -2.42 15.44
N GLY A 66 -10.59 -2.45 15.68
CA GLY A 66 -9.93 -3.49 16.47
C GLY A 66 -10.25 -3.45 17.97
N ASP A 67 -10.28 -2.26 18.57
CA ASP A 67 -10.62 -2.03 19.99
C ASP A 67 -12.07 -1.51 20.15
N GLY A 68 -12.92 -1.82 19.17
CA GLY A 68 -14.33 -1.44 19.17
C GLY A 68 -15.21 -2.54 19.78
N THR A 69 -16.12 -3.06 18.96
CA THR A 69 -16.99 -4.18 19.33
C THR A 69 -16.34 -5.52 18.97
N ASN A 70 -16.84 -6.62 19.54
CA ASN A 70 -16.41 -7.96 19.13
C ASN A 70 -16.60 -8.19 17.62
N GLU A 71 -17.69 -7.69 17.04
CA GLU A 71 -17.96 -7.84 15.61
C GLU A 71 -16.95 -7.05 14.75
N SER A 72 -16.72 -5.78 15.07
CA SER A 72 -15.76 -4.94 14.34
C SER A 72 -14.34 -5.48 14.44
N LYS A 73 -13.97 -6.01 15.61
CA LYS A 73 -12.67 -6.63 15.85
C LYS A 73 -12.47 -7.87 14.98
N ILE A 74 -13.47 -8.75 14.92
CA ILE A 74 -13.44 -9.95 14.06
C ILE A 74 -13.28 -9.55 12.60
N LYS A 75 -14.06 -8.56 12.13
CA LYS A 75 -13.97 -8.08 10.74
C LYS A 75 -12.60 -7.50 10.41
N MET A 76 -12.04 -6.68 11.31
CA MET A 76 -10.71 -6.10 11.13
C MET A 76 -9.61 -7.16 11.14
N GLN A 77 -9.68 -8.13 12.04
CA GLN A 77 -8.73 -9.25 12.07
C GLN A 77 -8.80 -10.09 10.81
N SER A 78 -10.01 -10.42 10.33
CA SER A 78 -10.20 -11.15 9.08
C SER A 78 -9.62 -10.39 7.90
N ALA A 79 -9.90 -9.09 7.78
CA ALA A 79 -9.33 -8.25 6.72
C ALA A 79 -7.79 -8.23 6.72
N ILE A 80 -7.17 -8.11 7.90
CA ILE A 80 -5.71 -8.20 8.05
C ILE A 80 -5.20 -9.57 7.61
N ASN A 81 -5.83 -10.66 8.05
CA ASN A 81 -5.40 -12.01 7.74
C ASN A 81 -5.43 -12.30 6.23
N GLU A 82 -6.46 -11.82 5.53
CA GLU A 82 -6.64 -12.04 4.09
C GLU A 82 -5.68 -11.20 3.25
N LEU A 83 -5.44 -9.93 3.64
CA LEU A 83 -4.62 -9.01 2.85
C LEU A 83 -3.12 -9.11 3.14
N TRP A 84 -2.73 -9.78 4.23
CA TRP A 84 -1.34 -9.85 4.67
C TRP A 84 -0.39 -10.42 3.62
N MET A 85 -0.86 -11.42 2.87
CA MET A 85 -0.09 -12.09 1.83
C MET A 85 0.41 -11.17 0.71
N PHE A 86 -0.17 -9.98 0.53
CA PHE A 86 0.24 -9.03 -0.51
C PHE A 86 1.26 -7.98 -0.04
N THR A 87 1.63 -7.99 1.24
CA THR A 87 2.42 -6.89 1.84
C THR A 87 3.91 -6.95 1.48
N GLU A 88 4.48 -8.13 1.21
CA GLU A 88 5.91 -8.25 0.87
C GLU A 88 6.27 -7.65 -0.49
N GLU A 89 5.35 -7.66 -1.45
CA GLU A 89 5.57 -7.06 -2.77
C GLU A 89 5.83 -5.53 -2.68
N LEU A 90 5.42 -4.88 -1.58
CA LEU A 90 5.72 -3.46 -1.33
C LEU A 90 7.22 -3.20 -1.19
N PHE A 91 8.01 -4.22 -0.83
CA PHE A 91 9.44 -4.10 -0.52
C PHE A 91 10.35 -4.81 -1.53
N GLU A 92 9.77 -5.39 -2.57
CA GLU A 92 10.53 -5.98 -3.66
C GLU A 92 11.25 -4.90 -4.46
N MET A 93 12.51 -5.20 -4.80
CA MET A 93 13.35 -4.35 -5.63
C MET A 93 13.96 -5.16 -6.77
N ASP A 94 14.02 -4.57 -7.95
CA ASP A 94 14.64 -5.13 -9.14
C ASP A 94 16.02 -4.49 -9.45
N GLU A 95 16.62 -4.91 -10.56
CA GLU A 95 17.94 -4.42 -10.99
C GLU A 95 17.93 -2.94 -11.38
N VAL A 96 16.79 -2.42 -11.87
CA VAL A 96 16.63 -1.00 -12.24
C VAL A 96 16.63 -0.15 -10.98
N GLU A 97 15.88 -0.55 -9.95
CA GLU A 97 15.89 0.12 -8.65
C GLU A 97 17.28 0.09 -8.01
N ALA A 98 17.98 -1.04 -8.10
CA ALA A 98 19.35 -1.14 -7.58
C ALA A 98 20.33 -0.16 -8.25
N LEU A 99 20.13 0.17 -9.53
CA LEU A 99 20.90 1.21 -10.23
C LEU A 99 20.49 2.61 -9.78
N LEU A 100 19.19 2.91 -9.76
CA LEU A 100 18.68 4.23 -9.38
C LEU A 100 18.96 4.59 -7.91
N ILE A 101 19.02 3.61 -7.01
CA ILE A 101 19.43 3.82 -5.62
C ILE A 101 20.90 4.29 -5.55
N LYS A 102 21.79 3.72 -6.37
CA LYS A 102 23.21 4.13 -6.42
C LYS A 102 23.38 5.56 -6.94
N GLU A 103 22.48 5.98 -7.84
CA GLU A 103 22.44 7.35 -8.37
C GLU A 103 21.72 8.33 -7.42
N GLY A 104 21.21 7.85 -6.29
CA GLY A 104 20.46 8.65 -5.32
C GLY A 104 19.07 9.07 -5.79
N VAL A 105 18.54 8.42 -6.83
CA VAL A 105 17.23 8.77 -7.43
C VAL A 105 16.09 8.00 -6.75
N ALA A 106 16.26 6.69 -6.54
CA ALA A 106 15.26 5.82 -5.94
C ALA A 106 15.54 5.53 -4.45
N VAL A 107 14.58 4.91 -3.75
CA VAL A 107 14.63 4.63 -2.31
C VAL A 107 14.99 3.16 -2.06
N ASP A 108 15.91 2.91 -1.13
CA ASP A 108 16.18 1.55 -0.63
C ASP A 108 15.04 1.07 0.29
N LEU A 109 14.26 0.12 -0.21
CA LEU A 109 13.08 -0.41 0.47
C LEU A 109 13.40 -1.29 1.67
N LYS A 110 14.65 -1.75 1.86
CA LYS A 110 15.02 -2.59 3.03
C LYS A 110 14.81 -1.83 4.35
N ASN A 111 15.21 -0.56 4.38
CA ASN A 111 15.04 0.29 5.55
C ASN A 111 13.57 0.70 5.74
N ILE A 112 12.84 0.85 4.63
CA ILE A 112 11.39 1.11 4.67
C ILE A 112 10.66 -0.08 5.28
N LYS A 113 11.00 -1.31 4.89
CA LYS A 113 10.39 -2.53 5.45
C LYS A 113 10.52 -2.59 6.97
N SER A 114 11.72 -2.38 7.50
CA SER A 114 11.92 -2.41 8.95
C SER A 114 11.08 -1.36 9.69
N LYS A 115 10.99 -0.13 9.15
CA LYS A 115 10.17 0.93 9.76
C LYS A 115 8.68 0.62 9.64
N TRP A 116 8.26 0.04 8.52
CA TRP A 116 6.89 -0.36 8.26
C TRP A 116 6.46 -1.48 9.21
N ASP A 117 7.29 -2.51 9.37
CA ASP A 117 7.03 -3.62 10.30
C ASP A 117 6.82 -3.11 11.73
N THR A 118 7.69 -2.21 12.21
CA THR A 118 7.54 -1.59 13.52
C THR A 118 6.22 -0.83 13.63
N GLN A 119 5.92 0.07 12.68
CA GLN A 119 4.71 0.88 12.72
C GLN A 119 3.44 0.04 12.66
N ILE A 120 3.42 -1.02 11.85
CA ILE A 120 2.28 -1.94 11.77
C ILE A 120 2.13 -2.74 13.05
N ASN A 121 3.21 -3.28 13.61
CA ASN A 121 3.14 -4.02 14.86
C ASN A 121 2.60 -3.15 16.01
N ASP A 122 3.05 -1.89 16.10
CA ASP A 122 2.58 -0.94 17.12
C ASP A 122 1.06 -0.68 16.96
N VAL A 123 0.61 -0.42 15.73
CA VAL A 123 -0.81 -0.17 15.42
C VAL A 123 -1.68 -1.40 15.70
N LEU A 124 -1.22 -2.60 15.33
CA LEU A 124 -1.95 -3.83 15.60
C LEU A 124 -2.04 -4.12 17.10
N ALA A 125 -0.96 -3.89 17.85
CA ALA A 125 -0.95 -4.03 19.30
C ALA A 125 -1.93 -3.06 19.98
N GLU A 126 -1.92 -1.78 19.57
CA GLU A 126 -2.86 -0.77 20.08
C GLU A 126 -4.31 -1.11 19.71
N ALA A 127 -4.55 -1.61 18.51
CA ALA A 127 -5.86 -2.08 18.07
C ALA A 127 -6.29 -3.42 18.70
N THR A 128 -5.47 -4.05 19.53
CA THR A 128 -5.68 -5.37 20.15
C THR A 128 -5.85 -6.52 19.12
N LEU A 129 -5.22 -6.38 17.96
CA LEU A 129 -5.22 -7.32 16.84
C LEU A 129 -3.90 -8.10 16.78
N THR A 130 -3.89 -9.22 16.05
CA THR A 130 -2.72 -10.09 15.90
C THR A 130 -2.14 -9.99 14.50
N LYS A 131 -0.80 -9.92 14.40
CA LYS A 131 -0.09 -10.04 13.13
C LYS A 131 -0.18 -11.49 12.61
N PRO A 132 -0.54 -11.70 11.33
CA PRO A 132 -0.51 -13.03 10.74
C PRO A 132 0.90 -13.61 10.64
N GLU A 133 1.05 -14.89 10.95
CA GLU A 133 2.33 -15.62 10.88
C GLU A 133 2.30 -16.71 9.80
N ASN A 134 3.47 -17.06 9.27
CA ASN A 134 3.67 -18.21 8.37
C ASN A 134 2.77 -18.26 7.13
N GLN A 135 2.42 -17.09 6.57
CA GLN A 135 1.63 -17.00 5.35
C GLN A 135 2.52 -17.04 4.09
N TYR A 136 1.98 -17.64 3.03
CA TYR A 136 2.53 -17.48 1.69
C TYR A 136 2.37 -16.02 1.24
N MET A 137 3.39 -15.48 0.58
CA MET A 137 3.43 -14.08 0.16
C MET A 137 3.31 -14.03 -1.37
N GLN A 138 2.25 -13.37 -1.86
CA GLN A 138 2.01 -13.21 -3.29
C GLN A 138 2.77 -12.02 -3.87
N THR A 139 3.25 -12.22 -5.09
CA THR A 139 4.01 -11.25 -5.89
C THR A 139 3.65 -11.42 -7.37
N GLY A 140 3.97 -10.42 -8.18
CA GLY A 140 3.90 -10.51 -9.64
C GLY A 140 3.40 -9.23 -10.32
N GLY A 141 2.71 -8.36 -9.59
CA GLY A 141 2.13 -7.13 -10.12
C GLY A 141 3.18 -6.18 -10.68
N ARG A 142 4.41 -6.19 -10.14
CA ARG A 142 5.54 -5.41 -10.69
C ARG A 142 6.02 -5.90 -12.07
N ILE A 143 5.80 -7.16 -12.40
CA ILE A 143 6.19 -7.78 -13.68
C ILE A 143 4.98 -8.07 -14.59
N GLY A 144 3.83 -7.45 -14.30
CA GLY A 144 2.62 -7.58 -15.10
C GLY A 144 1.82 -8.86 -14.86
N ILE A 145 2.14 -9.63 -13.83
CA ILE A 145 1.37 -10.82 -13.40
C ILE A 145 0.43 -10.39 -12.28
N HIS A 146 -0.81 -10.06 -12.67
CA HIS A 146 -1.82 -9.52 -11.76
C HIS A 146 -2.83 -10.58 -11.31
N SER A 147 -3.60 -10.26 -10.28
CA SER A 147 -4.79 -11.02 -9.90
C SER A 147 -5.91 -10.83 -10.95
N GLU A 148 -6.95 -11.65 -10.87
CA GLU A 148 -8.14 -11.52 -11.72
C GLU A 148 -8.84 -10.17 -11.61
N ASN A 149 -8.64 -9.44 -10.50
CA ASN A 149 -9.28 -8.16 -10.24
C ASN A 149 -8.87 -7.07 -11.23
N LEU A 150 -7.60 -7.00 -11.62
CA LEU A 150 -7.12 -5.88 -12.44
C LEU A 150 -7.80 -5.82 -13.81
N GLY A 151 -8.09 -6.97 -14.42
CA GLY A 151 -8.79 -7.04 -15.70
C GLY A 151 -10.16 -6.35 -15.65
N HIS A 152 -10.91 -6.56 -14.57
CA HIS A 152 -12.21 -5.91 -14.36
C HIS A 152 -12.07 -4.40 -14.15
N ILE A 153 -11.09 -3.97 -13.33
CA ILE A 153 -10.81 -2.54 -13.07
C ILE A 153 -10.49 -1.81 -14.37
N LEU A 154 -9.58 -2.36 -15.19
CA LEU A 154 -9.16 -1.73 -16.43
C LEU A 154 -10.29 -1.66 -17.47
N CYS A 155 -11.16 -2.67 -17.52
CA CYS A 155 -12.31 -2.69 -18.41
C CYS A 155 -13.23 -1.48 -18.14
N GLU A 156 -13.55 -1.22 -16.87
CA GLU A 156 -14.40 -0.10 -16.47
C GLU A 156 -13.67 1.25 -16.63
N MET A 157 -12.44 1.35 -16.10
CA MET A 157 -11.65 2.59 -16.12
C MET A 157 -11.37 3.09 -17.54
N GLN A 158 -11.14 2.19 -18.49
CA GLN A 158 -10.71 2.54 -19.84
C GLN A 158 -11.85 2.55 -20.86
N TYR A 159 -13.10 2.27 -20.46
CA TYR A 159 -14.22 2.13 -21.39
C TYR A 159 -14.36 3.35 -22.30
N LEU A 160 -14.47 4.55 -21.71
CA LEU A 160 -14.72 5.78 -22.47
C LEU A 160 -13.57 6.08 -23.45
N GLN A 161 -12.33 5.95 -22.98
CA GLN A 161 -11.14 6.21 -23.80
C GLN A 161 -11.00 5.20 -24.94
N ARG A 162 -11.35 3.92 -24.71
CA ARG A 162 -11.29 2.90 -25.77
C ARG A 162 -12.42 3.05 -26.79
N ALA A 163 -13.59 3.51 -26.35
CA ALA A 163 -14.72 3.77 -27.24
C ALA A 163 -14.51 5.03 -28.10
N PHE A 164 -13.83 6.04 -27.55
CA PHE A 164 -13.61 7.35 -28.20
C PHE A 164 -12.15 7.80 -28.07
N PRO A 165 -11.20 7.15 -28.77
CA PRO A 165 -9.75 7.38 -28.56
C PRO A 165 -9.27 8.78 -28.94
N ASP A 166 -9.94 9.43 -29.89
CA ASP A 166 -9.54 10.74 -30.42
C ASP A 166 -10.32 11.92 -29.78
N ALA A 167 -11.10 11.66 -28.72
CA ALA A 167 -11.84 12.70 -28.01
C ALA A 167 -10.94 13.50 -27.06
N GLU A 168 -11.21 14.79 -26.90
CA GLU A 168 -10.54 15.69 -25.95
C GLU A 168 -11.40 15.89 -24.69
N TRP A 169 -10.79 15.80 -23.51
CA TRP A 169 -11.44 15.92 -22.18
C TRP A 169 -10.65 16.83 -21.23
#